data_AF-A0AAV8XFP7-F1
#
_entry.id   AF-A0AAV8XFP7-F1
#
_cell.length_a   1.000
_cell.length_b   1.000
_cell.length_c   1.000
_cell.angle_alpha   90.00
_cell.angle_beta   90.00
_cell.angle_gamma   90.00
#
_symmetry.space_group_name_H-M   'P 1'
#
loop_
_entity.id
_entity.type
_entity.pdbx_description
1 polymer ?
#
loop_
_entity_poly.entity_id
_entity_poly.type
_entity_poly.pdbx_seq_one_letter_code
_entity_poly.pdbx_strand_id
1 'polypeptide(L)'
;MNKSRSNRGRLFGRKNVRVLLPRIPGDVHMEPWWRVEVGLVLEEDIKMVNEEELAVIDKLIDLGSHNAGDLNYFIVLSLYKKGLIYLDVPITAVDRVQVPPLQGFVMNRILGDYFETLLYKIFVSIDEHTTVGELANVLQVDTELVKQAVSLYCRLKFARKLDANIEYEKLKWHPSWSNLPQQESRNMDITPLTLSLSSASNLNISSDLQSPPNRAARKPPPAPPCPGRVSEWLSSSTPPSRPSS
;
A
#
# COMPACT_ATOMS: atom_id res chain seq x y z
N MET A 1 30.84 12.93 6.55
CA MET A 1 30.49 14.36 6.74
C MET A 1 29.15 14.62 6.07
N ASN A 2 28.05 14.35 6.78
CA ASN A 2 26.71 14.27 6.17
C ASN A 2 25.98 15.60 6.35
N LYS A 3 26.09 16.48 5.34
CA LYS A 3 25.29 17.71 5.25
C LYS A 3 23.92 17.36 4.67
N SER A 4 22.97 16.97 5.51
CA SER A 4 21.55 17.04 5.17
C SER A 4 21.21 18.49 4.84
N ARG A 5 21.01 18.77 3.56
CA ARG A 5 20.46 20.05 3.07
C ARG A 5 18.94 20.02 3.25
N SER A 6 18.46 20.04 4.49
CA SER A 6 17.08 20.42 4.73
C SER A 6 16.99 21.94 4.57
N ASN A 7 16.31 22.37 3.51
CA ASN A 7 16.00 23.79 3.29
C ASN A 7 15.26 24.33 4.51
N ARG A 8 15.99 25.06 5.35
CA ARG A 8 15.47 25.79 6.50
C ARG A 8 14.69 26.98 5.94
N GLY A 9 13.37 26.84 5.87
CA GLY A 9 12.49 27.87 5.36
C GLY A 9 11.01 27.53 5.54
N ARG A 10 10.52 27.44 6.78
CA ARG A 10 9.10 27.66 7.06
C ARG A 10 8.87 28.09 8.52
N LEU A 11 8.62 29.38 8.68
CA LEU A 11 8.13 30.07 9.89
C LEU A 11 6.67 29.72 10.24
N PHE A 12 6.14 28.61 9.76
CA PHE A 12 4.81 28.11 10.09
C PHE A 12 5.00 26.76 10.76
N GLY A 13 4.67 26.68 12.06
CA GLY A 13 4.67 25.43 12.80
C GLY A 13 4.00 24.33 11.98
N ARG A 14 4.58 23.13 12.01
CA ARG A 14 4.06 21.97 11.28
C ARG A 14 2.56 21.86 11.59
N LYS A 15 1.71 22.07 10.57
CA LYS A 15 0.25 21.94 10.72
C LYS A 15 -0.03 20.58 11.35
N ASN A 16 -0.93 20.54 12.34
CA ASN A 16 -1.29 19.29 12.99
C ASN A 16 -1.85 18.32 11.94
N VAL A 17 -1.09 17.28 11.63
CA VAL A 17 -1.42 16.30 10.58
C VAL A 17 -2.65 15.48 10.94
N ARG A 18 -3.06 15.45 12.22
CA ARG A 18 -4.29 14.78 12.68
C ARG A 18 -5.53 15.28 11.96
N VAL A 19 -5.56 16.54 11.53
CA VAL A 19 -6.69 17.11 10.78
C VAL A 19 -6.83 16.50 9.38
N LEU A 20 -5.74 15.92 8.85
CA LEU A 20 -5.73 15.23 7.56
C LEU A 20 -6.06 13.73 7.67
N LEU A 21 -6.07 13.18 8.89
CA LEU A 21 -6.38 11.78 9.11
C LEU A 21 -7.90 11.59 9.25
N PRO A 22 -8.44 10.46 8.78
CA PRO A 22 -9.82 10.07 9.08
C PRO A 22 -10.08 10.07 10.59
N ARG A 23 -11.27 10.54 10.99
CA ARG A 23 -11.69 10.53 12.40
C ARG A 23 -12.08 9.14 12.89
N ILE A 24 -12.52 8.29 11.97
CA ILE A 24 -12.90 6.90 12.21
C ILE A 24 -11.93 6.04 11.41
N PRO A 25 -11.44 4.92 11.96
CA PRO A 25 -10.65 3.96 11.20
C PRO A 25 -11.36 3.56 9.90
N GLY A 26 -10.61 3.48 8.80
CA GLY A 26 -11.17 3.02 7.53
C GLY A 26 -11.62 1.55 7.62
N ASP A 27 -12.46 1.10 6.70
CA ASP A 27 -12.78 -0.32 6.62
C ASP A 27 -11.53 -1.10 6.21
N VAL A 28 -11.09 -2.01 7.09
CA VAL A 28 -9.91 -2.86 6.89
C VAL A 28 -10.37 -4.31 6.89
N HIS A 29 -9.80 -5.10 5.99
CA HIS A 29 -9.97 -6.54 6.01
C HIS A 29 -9.21 -7.12 7.20
N MET A 30 -9.85 -7.99 7.97
CA MET A 30 -9.26 -8.63 9.12
C MET A 30 -9.09 -10.12 8.82
N GLU A 31 -7.95 -10.70 9.19
CA GLU A 31 -7.76 -12.15 9.11
C GLU A 31 -7.72 -12.77 10.51
N PRO A 32 -8.20 -14.02 10.67
CA PRO A 32 -8.28 -14.67 11.97
C PRO A 32 -6.94 -14.83 12.72
N TRP A 33 -5.82 -14.92 11.99
CA TRP A 33 -4.50 -15.07 12.57
C TRP A 33 -3.85 -13.74 13.01
N TRP A 34 -4.48 -12.60 12.69
CA TRP A 34 -4.01 -11.30 13.14
C TRP A 34 -4.21 -11.14 14.64
N ARG A 35 -3.39 -10.29 15.27
CA ARG A 35 -3.46 -10.06 16.72
C ARG A 35 -4.29 -8.83 17.00
N VAL A 36 -5.20 -8.98 17.96
CA VAL A 36 -5.97 -7.90 18.55
C VAL A 36 -5.22 -7.42 19.77
N GLU A 37 -4.94 -6.13 19.80
CA GLU A 37 -4.24 -5.44 20.88
C GLU A 37 -5.12 -4.32 21.43
N VAL A 38 -5.03 -4.09 22.75
CA VAL A 38 -5.76 -2.98 23.38
C VAL A 38 -5.18 -1.64 22.94
N GLY A 39 -6.05 -0.71 22.55
CA GLY A 39 -5.68 0.65 22.18
C GLY A 39 -5.59 1.56 23.40
N LEU A 40 -5.86 2.85 23.18
CA LEU A 40 -6.03 3.81 24.27
C LEU A 40 -7.50 3.83 24.67
N VAL A 41 -7.82 3.25 25.82
CA VAL A 41 -9.18 3.19 26.36
C VAL A 41 -9.29 4.17 27.52
N LEU A 42 -10.21 5.13 27.44
CA LEU A 42 -10.50 6.11 28.48
C LEU A 42 -11.84 5.80 29.19
N GLU A 43 -12.09 6.44 30.33
CA GLU A 43 -13.32 6.24 31.09
C GLU A 43 -14.59 6.63 30.31
N GLU A 44 -14.50 7.64 29.43
CA GLU A 44 -15.62 8.01 28.57
C GLU A 44 -15.93 6.95 27.52
N ASP A 45 -14.91 6.23 27.05
CA ASP A 45 -15.06 5.20 26.03
C ASP A 45 -15.81 4.00 26.57
N ILE A 46 -15.52 3.57 27.80
CA ILE A 46 -16.20 2.46 28.48
C ILE A 46 -17.71 2.67 28.55
N LYS A 47 -18.18 3.92 28.64
CA LYS A 47 -19.63 4.25 28.67
C LYS A 47 -20.33 3.99 27.34
N MET A 48 -19.59 3.89 26.24
CA MET A 48 -20.10 3.68 24.87
C MET A 48 -19.96 2.23 24.40
N VAL A 49 -19.55 1.33 25.29
CA VAL A 49 -19.24 -0.07 25.01
C VAL A 49 -20.33 -0.96 25.60
N ASN A 50 -20.72 -2.02 24.89
CA ASN A 50 -21.68 -3.01 25.40
C ASN A 50 -20.99 -4.08 26.26
N GLU A 51 -21.75 -4.93 26.95
CA GLU A 51 -21.20 -5.92 27.88
C GLU A 51 -20.25 -6.94 27.18
N GLU A 52 -20.58 -7.36 25.95
CA GLU A 52 -19.74 -8.30 25.19
C GLU A 52 -18.41 -7.68 24.74
N GLU A 53 -18.44 -6.42 24.29
CA GLU A 53 -17.26 -5.65 23.92
C GLU A 53 -16.39 -5.37 25.14
N LEU A 54 -17.00 -5.04 26.28
CA LEU A 54 -16.29 -4.81 27.54
C LEU A 54 -15.56 -6.09 27.98
N ALA A 55 -16.22 -7.24 27.91
CA ALA A 55 -15.60 -8.52 28.24
C ALA A 55 -14.38 -8.83 27.35
N VAL A 56 -14.39 -8.42 26.08
CA VAL A 56 -13.23 -8.55 25.19
C VAL A 56 -12.11 -7.59 25.59
N ILE A 57 -12.43 -6.34 25.94
CA ILE A 57 -11.45 -5.37 26.43
C ILE A 57 -10.78 -5.88 27.72
N ASP A 58 -11.57 -6.31 28.70
CA ASP A 58 -11.06 -6.85 29.97
C ASP A 58 -10.15 -8.06 29.73
N LYS A 59 -10.58 -8.97 28.85
CA LYS A 59 -9.76 -10.12 28.44
C LYS A 59 -8.41 -9.69 27.84
N LEU A 60 -8.39 -8.66 27.00
CA LEU A 60 -7.16 -8.13 26.39
C LEU A 60 -6.25 -7.43 27.41
N ILE A 61 -6.82 -6.82 28.45
CA ILE A 61 -6.03 -6.18 29.53
C ILE A 61 -5.42 -7.25 30.44
N ASP A 62 -6.20 -8.26 30.81
CA ASP A 62 -5.79 -9.29 31.77
C ASP A 62 -4.81 -10.32 31.18
N LEU A 63 -5.08 -10.79 29.96
CA LEU A 63 -4.31 -11.85 29.30
C LEU A 63 -3.36 -11.31 28.23
N GLY A 64 -3.48 -10.02 27.91
CA GLY A 64 -2.81 -9.41 26.78
C GLY A 64 -3.48 -9.75 25.45
N SER A 65 -2.69 -9.52 24.41
CA SER A 65 -3.01 -9.78 23.02
C SER A 65 -3.57 -11.17 22.68
N HIS A 66 -4.58 -11.21 21.80
CA HIS A 66 -5.26 -12.43 21.36
C HIS A 66 -5.34 -12.52 19.83
N ASN A 67 -5.47 -13.73 19.28
CA ASN A 67 -5.76 -13.89 17.85
C ASN A 67 -7.21 -13.45 17.58
N ALA A 68 -7.42 -12.72 16.48
CA ALA A 68 -8.74 -12.24 16.09
C ALA A 68 -9.73 -13.39 15.89
N GLY A 69 -9.26 -14.53 15.37
CA GLY A 69 -10.02 -15.75 15.15
C GLY A 69 -10.61 -16.36 16.42
N ASP A 70 -9.99 -16.14 17.58
CA ASP A 70 -10.48 -16.65 18.87
C ASP A 70 -11.63 -15.79 19.44
N LEU A 71 -11.88 -14.63 18.85
CA LEU A 71 -12.87 -13.64 19.28
C LEU A 71 -14.02 -13.55 18.29
N ASN A 72 -15.16 -13.03 18.75
CA ASN A 72 -16.29 -12.76 17.87
C ASN A 72 -15.93 -11.63 16.89
N TYR A 73 -16.00 -11.93 15.59
CA TYR A 73 -15.67 -11.01 14.49
C TYR A 73 -16.40 -9.67 14.60
N PHE A 74 -17.71 -9.70 14.90
CA PHE A 74 -18.51 -8.47 14.94
C PHE A 74 -18.13 -7.56 16.11
N ILE A 75 -17.69 -8.17 17.22
CA ILE A 75 -17.19 -7.44 18.39
C ILE A 75 -15.84 -6.82 18.10
N VAL A 76 -14.91 -7.59 17.50
CA VAL A 76 -13.61 -7.06 17.04
C VAL A 76 -13.81 -5.91 16.05
N LEU A 77 -14.68 -6.08 15.05
CA LEU A 77 -14.97 -5.04 14.07
C LEU A 77 -15.55 -3.78 14.73
N SER A 78 -16.48 -3.93 15.67
CA SER A 78 -17.10 -2.81 16.38
C SER A 78 -16.07 -2.04 17.24
N LEU A 79 -15.28 -2.76 18.05
CA LEU A 79 -14.21 -2.19 18.86
C LEU A 79 -13.15 -1.47 18.00
N TYR A 80 -12.80 -2.05 16.84
CA TYR A 80 -11.89 -1.44 15.89
C TYR A 80 -12.45 -0.12 15.34
N LYS A 81 -13.74 -0.09 14.95
CA LYS A 81 -14.40 1.14 14.47
C LYS A 81 -14.51 2.22 15.54
N LYS A 82 -14.60 1.82 16.82
CA LYS A 82 -14.57 2.73 17.97
C LYS A 82 -13.14 3.20 18.32
N GLY A 83 -12.10 2.60 17.74
CA GLY A 83 -10.70 2.95 17.99
C GLY A 83 -10.15 2.45 19.33
N LEU A 84 -10.84 1.51 19.97
CA LEU A 84 -10.49 0.97 21.30
C LEU A 84 -9.49 -0.17 21.24
N ILE A 85 -9.31 -0.75 20.04
CA ILE A 85 -8.32 -1.77 19.75
C ILE A 85 -7.57 -1.40 18.47
N TYR A 86 -6.40 -1.99 18.28
CA TYR A 86 -5.73 -2.01 16.99
C TYR A 86 -5.39 -3.46 16.60
N LEU A 87 -5.12 -3.64 15.31
CA LEU A 87 -4.76 -4.93 14.74
C LEU A 87 -3.29 -4.93 14.38
N ASP A 88 -2.57 -5.95 14.84
CA ASP A 88 -1.21 -6.23 14.43
C ASP A 88 -1.17 -7.49 13.55
N VAL A 89 -0.24 -7.50 12.59
CA VAL A 89 -0.06 -8.60 11.65
C VAL A 89 1.29 -9.23 11.94
N PRO A 90 1.32 -10.31 12.75
CA PRO A 90 2.56 -10.83 13.32
C PRO A 90 3.33 -11.65 12.28
N ILE A 91 4.49 -11.15 11.87
CA ILE A 91 5.38 -11.87 10.94
C ILE A 91 6.61 -12.38 11.70
N THR A 92 6.86 -13.68 11.60
CA THR A 92 8.05 -14.32 12.16
C THR A 92 9.10 -14.57 11.08
N ALA A 93 10.35 -14.81 11.48
CA ALA A 93 11.42 -15.08 10.52
C ALA A 93 11.26 -16.44 9.80
N VAL A 94 10.50 -17.37 10.38
CA VAL A 94 10.25 -18.69 9.79
C VAL A 94 9.02 -18.71 8.89
N ASP A 95 8.23 -17.64 8.89
CA ASP A 95 7.05 -17.53 8.05
C ASP A 95 7.45 -17.54 6.57
N ARG A 96 6.58 -18.14 5.75
CA ARG A 96 6.65 -18.06 4.29
C ARG A 96 5.48 -17.24 3.79
N VAL A 97 5.73 -16.43 2.79
CA VAL A 97 4.74 -15.51 2.22
C VAL A 97 4.81 -15.57 0.71
N GLN A 98 3.66 -15.43 0.08
CA GLN A 98 3.56 -15.39 -1.37
C GLN A 98 2.87 -14.11 -1.80
N VAL A 99 3.42 -13.47 -2.82
CA VAL A 99 2.79 -12.38 -3.54
C VAL A 99 2.15 -12.98 -4.81
N PRO A 100 0.81 -12.99 -4.94
CA PRO A 100 0.17 -13.43 -6.18
C PRO A 100 0.51 -12.46 -7.33
N PRO A 101 0.41 -12.90 -8.60
CA PRO A 101 0.60 -12.02 -9.74
C PRO A 101 -0.36 -10.83 -9.68
N LEU A 102 0.19 -9.62 -9.56
CA LEU A 102 -0.60 -8.39 -9.48
C LEU A 102 -0.82 -7.81 -10.88
N GLN A 103 -2.01 -7.98 -11.44
CA GLN A 103 -2.35 -7.47 -12.77
C GLN A 103 -2.40 -5.93 -12.77
N GLY A 104 -1.68 -5.30 -13.69
CA GLY A 104 -1.65 -3.83 -13.81
C GLY A 104 -0.94 -3.10 -12.66
N PHE A 105 -0.25 -3.83 -11.76
CA PHE A 105 0.46 -3.21 -10.65
C PHE A 105 1.74 -2.52 -11.11
N VAL A 106 1.87 -1.26 -10.71
CA VAL A 106 3.08 -0.46 -10.90
C VAL A 106 3.53 0.04 -9.53
N MET A 107 4.66 -0.46 -9.05
CA MET A 107 5.36 0.15 -7.93
C MET A 107 6.22 1.29 -8.48
N ASN A 108 5.68 2.51 -8.44
CA ASN A 108 6.44 3.70 -8.79
C ASN A 108 7.69 3.77 -7.90
N ARG A 109 8.85 4.03 -8.51
CA ARG A 109 10.11 4.20 -7.79
C ARG A 109 10.36 5.68 -7.56
N ILE A 110 10.04 6.18 -6.39
CA ILE A 110 10.29 7.53 -5.94
C ILE A 110 11.68 7.56 -5.28
N LEU A 111 12.57 8.38 -5.81
CA LEU A 111 13.90 8.56 -5.23
C LEU A 111 13.79 9.29 -3.88
N GLY A 112 14.46 8.76 -2.86
CA GLY A 112 14.61 9.43 -1.55
C GLY A 112 13.87 8.78 -0.39
N ASP A 113 13.01 7.79 -0.64
CA ASP A 113 12.42 6.96 0.43
C ASP A 113 13.14 5.61 0.54
N TYR A 114 13.82 5.42 1.67
CA TYR A 114 14.50 4.16 1.97
C TYR A 114 13.50 3.00 2.14
N PHE A 115 12.33 3.26 2.73
CA PHE A 115 11.36 2.22 2.98
C PHE A 115 10.72 1.74 1.68
N GLU A 116 10.36 2.65 0.77
CA GLU A 116 9.89 2.27 -0.58
C GLU A 116 10.94 1.48 -1.36
N THR A 117 12.21 1.88 -1.26
CA THR A 117 13.32 1.13 -1.87
C THR A 117 13.43 -0.29 -1.31
N LEU A 118 13.21 -0.46 0.00
CA LEU A 118 13.19 -1.77 0.65
C LEU A 118 11.99 -2.61 0.18
N LEU A 119 10.79 -2.01 0.12
CA LEU A 119 9.60 -2.67 -0.41
C LEU A 119 9.88 -3.17 -1.84
N TYR A 120 10.41 -2.33 -2.72
CA TYR A 120 10.73 -2.76 -4.08
C TYR A 120 11.68 -3.97 -4.13
N LYS A 121 12.73 -3.99 -3.30
CA LYS A 121 13.66 -5.13 -3.21
C LYS A 121 12.95 -6.40 -2.75
N ILE A 122 12.15 -6.32 -1.70
CA ILE A 122 11.38 -7.46 -1.18
C ILE A 122 10.42 -7.97 -2.24
N PHE A 123 9.68 -7.09 -2.91
CA PHE A 123 8.71 -7.46 -3.94
C PHE A 123 9.33 -8.24 -5.11
N VAL A 124 10.55 -7.88 -5.53
CA VAL A 124 11.25 -8.57 -6.64
C VAL A 124 11.90 -9.88 -6.20
N SER A 125 12.22 -10.02 -4.91
CA SER A 125 12.97 -11.16 -4.37
C SER A 125 12.12 -12.17 -3.59
N ILE A 126 10.85 -11.87 -3.33
CA ILE A 126 9.95 -12.76 -2.60
C ILE A 126 9.63 -14.01 -3.42
N ASP A 127 9.65 -15.15 -2.74
CA ASP A 127 9.41 -16.47 -3.32
C ASP A 127 8.66 -17.33 -2.29
N GLU A 128 7.76 -18.21 -2.76
CA GLU A 128 6.88 -19.00 -1.89
C GLU A 128 7.61 -20.08 -1.06
N HIS A 129 8.82 -20.45 -1.46
CA HIS A 129 9.63 -21.45 -0.76
C HIS A 129 10.66 -20.82 0.20
N THR A 130 10.87 -19.51 0.12
CA THR A 130 11.86 -18.78 0.92
C THR A 130 11.21 -18.21 2.17
N THR A 131 11.81 -18.44 3.33
CA THR A 131 11.34 -17.84 4.60
C THR A 131 11.71 -16.35 4.69
N VAL A 132 10.99 -15.60 5.50
CA VAL A 132 11.27 -14.16 5.74
C VAL A 132 12.71 -13.93 6.23
N GLY A 133 13.24 -14.82 7.06
CA GLY A 133 14.63 -14.74 7.54
C GLY A 133 15.67 -15.01 6.46
N GLU A 134 15.44 -16.00 5.59
CA GLU A 134 16.32 -16.26 4.45
C GLU A 134 16.29 -15.10 3.45
N LEU A 135 15.10 -14.52 3.20
CA LEU A 135 14.95 -13.35 2.36
C LEU A 135 15.74 -12.15 2.90
N ALA A 136 15.69 -11.91 4.21
CA ALA A 136 16.48 -10.86 4.85
C ALA A 136 17.99 -11.06 4.66
N ASN A 137 18.47 -12.30 4.79
CA ASN A 137 19.87 -12.65 4.55
C ASN A 137 20.29 -12.43 3.09
N VAL A 138 19.45 -12.82 2.12
CA VAL A 138 19.72 -12.60 0.69
C VAL A 138 19.78 -11.11 0.36
N LEU A 139 18.88 -10.31 0.92
CA LEU A 139 18.82 -8.86 0.71
C LEU A 139 19.89 -8.09 1.50
N GLN A 140 20.55 -8.74 2.48
CA GLN A 140 21.49 -8.11 3.43
C GLN A 140 20.84 -6.94 4.17
N VAL A 141 19.61 -7.16 4.66
CA VAL A 141 18.81 -6.19 5.43
C VAL A 141 18.44 -6.81 6.77
N ASP A 142 18.27 -5.97 7.79
CA ASP A 142 17.75 -6.41 9.09
C ASP A 142 16.41 -7.16 8.92
N THR A 143 16.36 -8.38 9.46
CA THR A 143 15.16 -9.23 9.46
C THR A 143 13.95 -8.49 10.02
N GLU A 144 14.11 -7.61 10.99
CA GLU A 144 12.99 -6.87 11.58
C GLU A 144 12.36 -5.89 10.58
N LEU A 145 13.16 -5.22 9.75
CA LEU A 145 12.65 -4.36 8.68
C LEU A 145 11.90 -5.17 7.61
N VAL A 146 12.39 -6.38 7.30
CA VAL A 146 11.72 -7.26 6.34
C VAL A 146 10.38 -7.76 6.90
N LYS A 147 10.30 -8.15 8.18
CA LYS A 147 9.02 -8.50 8.83
C LYS A 147 8.02 -7.37 8.78
N GLN A 148 8.43 -6.13 9.07
CA GLN A 148 7.56 -4.95 9.01
C GLN A 148 7.04 -4.69 7.59
N ALA A 149 7.89 -4.84 6.58
CA ALA A 149 7.52 -4.70 5.18
C ALA A 149 6.55 -5.81 4.73
N VAL A 150 6.80 -7.06 5.13
CA VAL A 150 5.92 -8.20 4.83
C VAL A 150 4.57 -8.05 5.54
N SER A 151 4.56 -7.60 6.80
CA SER A 151 3.35 -7.25 7.54
C SER A 151 2.52 -6.20 6.79
N LEU A 152 3.17 -5.19 6.22
CA LEU A 152 2.51 -4.21 5.36
C LEU A 152 1.91 -4.85 4.10
N TYR A 153 2.61 -5.76 3.43
CA TYR A 153 2.07 -6.46 2.26
C TYR A 153 0.84 -7.31 2.57
N CYS A 154 0.83 -7.99 3.71
CA CYS A 154 -0.34 -8.74 4.16
C CYS A 154 -1.53 -7.80 4.43
N ARG A 155 -1.29 -6.66 5.11
CA ARG A 155 -2.35 -5.65 5.35
C ARG A 155 -2.90 -5.04 4.06
N LEU A 156 -2.04 -4.83 3.07
CA LEU A 156 -2.43 -4.32 1.75
C LEU A 156 -3.01 -5.41 0.82
N LYS A 157 -3.09 -6.66 1.28
CA LYS A 157 -3.47 -7.85 0.48
C LYS A 157 -2.58 -8.10 -0.74
N PHE A 158 -1.35 -7.57 -0.74
CA PHE A 158 -0.34 -7.89 -1.75
C PHE A 158 0.33 -9.22 -1.47
N ALA A 159 0.35 -9.68 -0.22
CA ALA A 159 0.93 -10.96 0.15
C ALA A 159 -0.05 -11.76 1.01
N ARG A 160 0.00 -13.09 0.85
CA ARG A 160 -0.65 -14.05 1.74
C ARG A 160 0.40 -14.81 2.54
N LYS A 161 0.15 -14.99 3.82
CA LYS A 161 0.93 -15.91 4.65
C LYS A 161 0.61 -17.34 4.25
N LEU A 162 1.64 -18.15 4.06
CA LEU A 162 1.53 -19.57 3.76
C LEU A 162 1.62 -20.32 5.08
N ASP A 163 0.47 -20.70 5.62
CA ASP A 163 0.38 -21.48 6.85
C ASP A 163 -0.01 -22.92 6.54
N ALA A 164 0.90 -23.86 6.85
CA ALA A 164 0.66 -25.28 6.65
C ALA A 164 -0.49 -25.83 7.53
N ASN A 165 -0.83 -25.12 8.62
CA ASN A 165 -1.80 -25.56 9.63
C ASN A 165 -3.14 -24.82 9.58
N ILE A 166 -3.42 -24.03 8.52
CA ILE A 166 -4.64 -23.22 8.40
C ILE A 166 -5.92 -24.04 8.66
N GLU A 167 -6.00 -25.28 8.18
CA GLU A 167 -7.20 -26.11 8.34
C GLU A 167 -7.46 -26.48 9.81
N TYR A 168 -6.40 -26.77 10.57
CA TYR A 168 -6.52 -27.07 11.99
C TYR A 168 -6.88 -25.82 12.81
N GLU A 169 -6.34 -24.65 12.43
CA GLU A 169 -6.70 -23.39 13.08
C GLU A 169 -8.14 -22.96 12.77
N LYS A 170 -8.61 -23.18 11.53
CA LYS A 170 -10.00 -22.94 11.12
C LYS A 170 -11.02 -23.61 12.03
N LEU A 171 -10.71 -24.81 12.54
CA LEU A 171 -11.59 -25.54 13.45
C LEU A 171 -11.71 -24.89 14.85
N LYS A 172 -10.72 -24.07 15.23
CA LYS A 172 -10.68 -23.38 16.53
C LYS A 172 -11.29 -21.99 16.47
N TRP A 173 -11.42 -21.42 15.29
CA TRP A 173 -11.95 -20.06 15.15
C TRP A 173 -13.40 -19.96 15.60
N HIS A 174 -13.73 -18.79 16.13
CA HIS A 174 -15.09 -18.46 16.52
C HIS A 174 -16.02 -18.56 15.28
N PRO A 175 -17.24 -19.13 15.42
CA PRO A 175 -18.13 -19.42 14.28
C PRO A 175 -18.52 -18.19 13.45
N SER A 176 -18.40 -16.98 14.00
CA SER A 176 -18.63 -15.72 13.26
C SER A 176 -17.69 -15.53 12.06
N TRP A 177 -16.53 -16.18 12.04
CA TRP A 177 -15.55 -16.05 10.97
C TRP A 177 -15.87 -16.92 9.74
N SER A 178 -16.68 -17.97 9.89
CA SER A 178 -16.99 -18.93 8.82
C SER A 178 -17.99 -18.40 7.79
N ASN A 179 -18.90 -17.52 8.21
CA ASN A 179 -20.00 -16.99 7.39
C ASN A 179 -19.78 -15.53 6.99
N LEU A 180 -18.52 -15.07 6.98
CA LEU A 180 -18.23 -13.75 6.46
C LEU A 180 -18.60 -13.77 4.97
N PRO A 181 -19.39 -12.80 4.48
CA PRO A 181 -19.58 -12.66 3.05
C PRO A 181 -18.18 -12.60 2.48
N GLN A 182 -17.83 -13.58 1.63
CA GLN A 182 -16.57 -13.55 0.90
C GLN A 182 -16.50 -12.13 0.33
N GLN A 183 -15.65 -11.29 0.93
CA GLN A 183 -15.11 -10.19 0.17
C GLN A 183 -14.44 -10.95 -0.95
N GLU A 184 -15.10 -11.00 -2.10
CA GLU A 184 -14.56 -11.55 -3.32
C GLU A 184 -13.09 -11.16 -3.26
N SER A 185 -12.22 -12.16 -3.30
CA SER A 185 -10.90 -11.96 -3.86
C SER A 185 -11.17 -11.43 -5.26
N ARG A 186 -11.54 -10.15 -5.33
CA ARG A 186 -11.39 -9.33 -6.50
C ARG A 186 -9.95 -9.64 -6.82
N ASN A 187 -9.73 -10.28 -7.97
CA ASN A 187 -8.53 -10.00 -8.72
C ASN A 187 -8.24 -8.54 -8.45
N MET A 188 -7.09 -8.24 -7.84
CA MET A 188 -6.77 -6.87 -7.49
C MET A 188 -6.64 -6.13 -8.81
N ASP A 189 -7.78 -5.73 -9.35
CA ASP A 189 -7.95 -4.94 -10.55
C ASP A 189 -7.58 -3.54 -10.09
N ILE A 190 -6.27 -3.33 -10.00
CA ILE A 190 -5.67 -2.04 -9.78
C ILE A 190 -5.93 -1.28 -11.07
N THR A 191 -7.14 -0.73 -11.16
CA THR A 191 -7.51 0.19 -12.21
C THR A 191 -6.57 1.39 -12.12
N PRO A 192 -6.01 1.87 -13.24
CA PRO A 192 -5.08 2.98 -13.21
C PRO A 192 -5.83 4.26 -12.80
N LEU A 193 -5.61 4.71 -11.57
CA LEU A 193 -5.88 6.06 -11.05
C LEU A 193 -7.13 6.77 -11.59
N THR A 194 -8.31 6.15 -11.48
CA THR A 194 -9.57 6.89 -11.50
C THR A 194 -10.19 6.77 -10.11
N LEU A 195 -10.12 7.86 -9.34
CA LEU A 195 -10.87 7.99 -8.10
C LEU A 195 -12.36 8.02 -8.47
N SER A 196 -13.02 6.86 -8.50
CA SER A 196 -14.47 6.78 -8.51
C SER A 196 -14.96 7.11 -7.11
N LEU A 197 -15.19 8.41 -6.89
CA LEU A 197 -15.90 8.91 -5.73
C LEU A 197 -17.34 8.37 -5.79
N SER A 198 -17.58 7.23 -5.16
CA SER A 198 -18.92 6.66 -5.03
C SER A 198 -19.74 7.51 -4.06
N SER A 199 -20.42 8.50 -4.63
CA SER A 199 -21.67 9.15 -4.25
C SER A 199 -22.12 9.00 -2.79
N ALA A 200 -21.64 9.90 -1.93
CA ALA A 200 -22.33 10.29 -0.71
C ALA A 200 -22.54 11.81 -0.70
N SER A 201 -23.57 12.28 -1.42
CA SER A 201 -24.39 13.45 -1.05
C SER A 201 -25.29 13.84 -2.21
N ASN A 202 -26.60 13.61 -2.07
CA ASN A 202 -27.60 14.42 -2.75
C ASN A 202 -27.50 15.85 -2.21
N LEU A 203 -26.65 16.66 -2.83
CA LEU A 203 -26.74 18.11 -2.78
C LEU A 203 -26.91 18.58 -4.22
N ASN A 204 -28.14 18.99 -4.52
CA ASN A 204 -28.50 19.70 -5.75
C ASN A 204 -27.60 20.92 -5.90
N ILE A 205 -26.72 20.89 -6.90
CA ILE A 205 -26.24 22.11 -7.56
C ILE A 205 -26.52 21.94 -9.03
N SER A 206 -27.56 22.65 -9.45
CA SER A 206 -27.95 22.85 -10.83
C SER A 206 -26.96 23.77 -11.55
N SER A 207 -27.00 23.68 -12.88
CA SER A 207 -26.60 24.66 -13.90
C SER A 207 -25.11 24.91 -14.19
N ASP A 208 -24.79 24.55 -15.44
CA ASP A 208 -23.98 25.29 -16.42
C ASP A 208 -22.45 25.21 -16.36
N LEU A 209 -21.92 24.33 -17.22
CA LEU A 209 -20.88 24.68 -18.20
C LEU A 209 -20.85 23.61 -19.31
N GLN A 210 -21.57 23.89 -20.39
CA GLN A 210 -21.63 23.09 -21.61
C GLN A 210 -20.27 23.05 -22.33
N SER A 211 -19.75 21.85 -22.61
CA SER A 211 -18.69 21.61 -23.58
C SER A 211 -19.24 21.72 -25.02
N PRO A 212 -18.54 22.36 -25.98
CA PRO A 212 -19.02 22.48 -27.35
C PRO A 212 -18.92 21.15 -28.14
N PRO A 213 -19.78 20.92 -29.15
CA PRO A 213 -19.89 19.63 -29.81
C PRO A 213 -18.80 19.37 -30.86
N ASN A 214 -18.51 18.08 -31.00
CA ASN A 214 -17.50 17.42 -31.81
C ASN A 214 -17.64 17.74 -33.32
N ARG A 215 -16.66 18.40 -33.94
CA ARG A 215 -16.62 18.64 -35.40
C ARG A 215 -15.77 17.57 -36.08
N ALA A 216 -16.41 16.85 -37.00
CA ALA A 216 -15.87 15.75 -37.79
C ALA A 216 -14.50 16.02 -38.43
N ALA A 217 -13.69 14.96 -38.48
CA ALA A 217 -12.35 14.91 -39.04
C ALA A 217 -12.23 15.46 -40.47
N ARG A 218 -11.35 16.43 -40.66
CA ARG A 218 -10.82 16.82 -41.98
C ARG A 218 -9.44 16.19 -42.18
N LYS A 219 -9.24 15.54 -43.33
CA LYS A 219 -7.95 14.98 -43.78
C LYS A 219 -6.86 16.06 -43.85
N PRO A 220 -5.58 15.73 -43.55
CA PRO A 220 -4.48 16.67 -43.71
C PRO A 220 -4.11 16.86 -45.21
N PRO A 221 -3.57 18.04 -45.59
CA PRO A 221 -3.10 18.30 -46.96
C PRO A 221 -1.73 17.63 -47.24
N PRO A 222 -1.36 17.43 -48.52
CA PRO A 222 -0.12 16.76 -48.90
C PRO A 222 1.12 17.65 -48.67
N ALA A 223 2.25 17.01 -48.35
CA ALA A 223 3.54 17.63 -48.07
C ALA A 223 4.18 18.29 -49.31
N PRO A 224 5.00 19.36 -49.14
CA PRO A 224 5.71 20.01 -50.24
C PRO A 224 6.92 19.18 -50.72
N PRO A 225 7.39 19.38 -51.97
CA PRO A 225 8.47 18.59 -52.56
C PRO A 225 9.86 18.97 -52.00
N CYS A 226 10.69 17.95 -51.76
CA CYS A 226 12.08 18.09 -51.34
C CYS A 226 12.95 18.72 -52.45
N PRO A 227 13.83 19.69 -52.15
CA PRO A 227 14.82 20.17 -53.12
C PRO A 227 15.95 19.15 -53.27
N GLY A 228 16.28 18.87 -54.52
CA GLY A 228 17.14 17.78 -54.96
C GLY A 228 18.63 17.96 -54.73
N ARG A 229 19.28 16.79 -54.82
CA ARG A 229 20.69 16.50 -55.00
C ARG A 229 21.33 17.40 -56.09
N VAL A 230 22.40 18.11 -55.72
CA VAL A 230 23.44 18.55 -56.66
C VAL A 230 24.72 17.81 -56.28
N SER A 231 25.22 17.04 -57.23
CA SER A 231 26.51 16.36 -57.15
C SER A 231 27.62 17.27 -57.65
N GLU A 232 28.79 17.13 -57.01
CA GLU A 232 30.12 16.99 -57.64
C GLU A 232 31.08 18.21 -57.74
N TRP A 233 32.38 17.88 -57.56
CA TRP A 233 33.63 18.65 -57.69
C TRP A 233 34.00 19.55 -56.47
N LEU A 234 35.13 19.46 -55.76
CA LEU A 234 36.47 18.92 -56.02
C LEU A 234 37.13 18.28 -54.78
N SER A 235 38.01 17.33 -55.06
CA SER A 235 38.90 16.56 -54.21
C SER A 235 40.01 17.35 -53.48
N SER A 236 40.46 16.73 -52.36
CA SER A 236 41.85 16.60 -51.90
C SER A 236 42.64 17.82 -51.41
N SER A 237 43.05 17.80 -50.12
CA SER A 237 44.46 17.62 -49.70
C SER A 237 44.79 18.31 -48.35
N THR A 238 45.17 17.48 -47.36
CA THR A 238 46.20 17.62 -46.29
C THR A 238 46.39 18.93 -45.48
N PRO A 239 46.57 18.85 -44.14
CA PRO A 239 46.92 20.00 -43.29
C PRO A 239 48.43 20.21 -43.19
N PRO A 240 48.94 21.45 -43.00
CA PRO A 240 50.33 21.66 -42.63
C PRO A 240 50.53 21.80 -41.12
N SER A 241 51.71 21.31 -40.75
CA SER A 241 52.39 21.21 -39.48
C SER A 241 52.76 22.57 -38.84
N ARG A 242 52.83 22.56 -37.50
CA ARG A 242 53.56 23.55 -36.68
C ARG A 242 55.06 23.54 -37.03
N PRO A 243 55.76 24.67 -36.81
CA PRO A 243 57.14 24.63 -36.39
C PRO A 243 57.30 25.14 -34.95
N SER A 244 58.19 24.47 -34.24
CA SER A 244 58.87 24.89 -33.02
C SER A 244 60.08 25.76 -33.35
N SER A 245 60.16 26.94 -32.74
CA SER A 245 61.34 27.59 -32.12
C SER A 245 60.90 28.95 -31.58
#